data_AF-A0A949CNC7-F1
#
_entry.id   AF-A0A949CNC7-F1
#
_cell.length_a   1.000
_cell.length_b   1.000
_cell.length_c   1.000
_cell.angle_alpha   90.00
_cell.angle_beta   90.00
_cell.angle_gamma   90.00
#
_symmetry.space_group_name_H-M   'P 1'
#
loop_
_entity.id
_entity.type
_entity.pdbx_description
1 polymer ?
#
loop_
_entity_poly.entity_id
_entity_poly.type
_entity_poly.pdbx_seq_one_letter_code
_entity_poly.pdbx_strand_id
1 'polypeptide(L)'
;MVDQRRLQKIRIYPFFMGGLPKHPIGLRKTLRNLDLPFPWSWACLSLLFSLIGSSVIASVWLTRVPPITDCRLVNSLSSDQEQMYCAEVVIRSGDIKSLINGLRLVGGWTSDHPLYQKSQIKLKNWSMALYAIAQQQWLEEGVTAAVDLANQIPMSSPLYLQAQRQIVQWQQDWKYGETLFGKTQIALKTKQWQQANYYIQLLSRMNTLPWQNQGLIILPAQLKLEQSAVKQLQTAQWISRTNVPDDLSQAIHIVDGVDLNRYAYEEAQTLRSRWSAQLLTIAEKRFEGLDFSGAITAADKVPNTTKEWESAQDFKNWAMARLSARDLGQPLANRIWGLMEAKGYVHSITPDRPVYGMVQTDVQGWNEQLSDLTQLQVAQTMAELGHPLAITWAIEKAKVISTNRPEHSRSRSLIGQWQGELQRLRDLPLLWRARELAQTNTISTLQEAIATAQKIPRGHQLRVEAQTWIAHWHRQTQILEGQPTLDKASYQAERGNYHTAIGIVQSFIPSHPLYNMAQTKMTQWRVAVTLIEKQRDRVDQDLLNRAGELAMEERFTTAIHHASQITPGRPLYDEAQAAIRQWVEEREKFWQNHSSPPEE
;
A
#
# COMPACT_ATOMS: atom_id res chain seq x y z
N MET A 1 21.12 10.62 18.20
CA MET A 1 22.06 11.48 17.44
C MET A 1 21.43 12.85 17.33
N VAL A 2 21.84 13.76 18.20
CA VAL A 2 21.35 15.15 18.26
C VAL A 2 22.55 16.05 17.97
N ASP A 3 22.35 16.92 16.99
CA ASP A 3 23.34 17.81 16.38
C ASP A 3 23.63 19.00 17.30
N GLN A 4 24.90 19.17 17.69
CA GLN A 4 25.39 20.38 18.34
C GLN A 4 26.66 20.86 17.63
N ARG A 5 26.48 21.89 16.79
CA ARG A 5 27.54 22.85 16.41
C ARG A 5 26.97 24.26 16.48
N ARG A 6 27.59 25.12 17.29
CA ARG A 6 27.85 26.55 17.05
C ARG A 6 28.73 27.07 18.19
N LEU A 7 30.03 27.21 17.95
CA LEU A 7 30.74 28.43 17.49
C LEU A 7 31.21 29.33 18.66
N GLN A 8 32.53 29.41 18.75
CA GLN A 8 33.35 30.31 19.56
C GLN A 8 33.00 31.79 19.29
N LYS A 9 32.76 32.59 20.33
CA LYS A 9 33.68 33.58 20.95
C LYS A 9 34.50 34.40 19.93
N ILE A 10 34.19 35.70 19.85
CA ILE A 10 35.13 36.83 19.99
C ILE A 10 34.33 38.08 20.42
N ARG A 11 34.91 38.82 21.37
CA ARG A 11 34.45 40.08 22.00
C ARG A 11 34.35 41.23 21.00
N ILE A 12 33.47 42.20 21.26
CA ILE A 12 33.76 43.65 21.37
C ILE A 12 32.64 44.31 22.21
N TYR A 13 33.05 45.24 23.07
CA TYR A 13 32.27 45.96 24.08
C TYR A 13 31.15 46.87 23.53
N PRO A 14 30.06 47.09 24.29
CA PRO A 14 29.31 48.35 24.26
C PRO A 14 29.68 49.24 25.46
N PHE A 15 29.87 50.52 25.19
CA PHE A 15 30.04 51.59 26.18
C PHE A 15 28.77 52.45 26.12
N PHE A 16 27.99 52.58 27.20
CA PHE A 16 27.27 53.82 27.52
C PHE A 16 26.69 53.83 28.96
N MET A 17 27.02 54.94 29.64
CA MET A 17 26.29 55.67 30.69
C MET A 17 26.12 55.19 32.14
N GLY A 18 26.31 56.18 33.03
CA GLY A 18 26.01 56.20 34.47
C GLY A 18 27.30 56.01 35.27
N GLY A 19 27.82 56.93 36.07
CA GLY A 19 27.28 58.10 36.74
C GLY A 19 28.23 58.37 37.92
N LEU A 20 28.58 59.62 38.15
CA LEU A 20 29.42 60.19 39.23
C LEU A 20 29.20 59.50 40.61
N PRO A 21 30.20 59.43 41.54
CA PRO A 21 30.75 60.64 42.15
C PRO A 21 32.21 60.59 42.67
N LYS A 22 32.64 61.81 43.03
CA LYS A 22 33.83 62.28 43.76
C LYS A 22 34.50 61.27 44.70
N HIS A 23 35.83 61.15 44.58
CA HIS A 23 36.70 60.92 45.73
C HIS A 23 37.87 61.93 45.75
N PRO A 24 38.15 62.54 46.91
CA PRO A 24 39.37 63.30 47.15
C PRO A 24 40.47 62.33 47.59
N ILE A 25 41.67 62.45 47.03
CA ILE A 25 42.86 61.84 47.63
C ILE A 25 43.86 62.96 47.85
N GLY A 26 44.06 63.25 49.13
CA GLY A 26 45.10 64.14 49.57
C GLY A 26 46.48 63.53 49.35
N LEU A 27 47.43 64.39 49.03
CA LEU A 27 48.85 64.14 49.29
C LEU A 27 49.29 65.09 50.39
N ARG A 28 49.73 64.46 51.48
CA ARG A 28 50.27 65.08 52.68
C ARG A 28 51.64 65.70 52.39
N LYS A 29 51.79 66.93 52.87
CA LYS A 29 52.91 67.48 53.66
C LYS A 29 54.31 66.91 53.39
N THR A 30 55.17 67.74 52.80
CA THR A 30 56.60 67.85 53.14
C THR A 30 57.06 69.31 52.99
N LEU A 31 57.01 70.07 54.08
CA LEU A 31 57.82 71.26 54.27
C LEU A 31 58.45 71.16 55.66
N ARG A 32 59.78 71.07 55.70
CA ARG A 32 60.57 71.27 56.90
C ARG A 32 61.77 72.16 56.55
N ASN A 33 61.72 73.35 57.16
CA ASN A 33 62.81 74.12 57.73
C ASN A 33 63.92 74.60 56.78
N LEU A 34 63.83 75.88 56.40
CA LEU A 34 64.99 76.76 56.40
C LEU A 34 64.68 77.94 57.33
N ASP A 35 65.40 77.99 58.46
CA ASP A 35 65.41 79.09 59.41
C ASP A 35 66.30 80.23 58.88
N LEU A 36 65.80 81.46 58.89
CA LEU A 36 66.61 82.68 58.81
C LEU A 36 66.00 83.76 59.74
N PRO A 37 66.80 84.43 60.61
CA PRO A 37 66.29 85.27 61.68
C PRO A 37 66.21 86.78 61.33
N PHE A 38 65.17 87.40 61.90
CA PHE A 38 65.05 88.74 62.49
C PHE A 38 64.95 90.02 61.59
N PRO A 39 64.15 91.05 62.01
CA PRO A 39 63.48 91.99 61.12
C PRO A 39 63.90 93.46 61.31
N TRP A 40 64.20 94.18 60.22
CA TRP A 40 64.18 95.67 60.18
C TRP A 40 64.13 96.26 58.76
N SER A 41 63.60 95.50 57.79
CA SER A 41 63.51 95.90 56.37
C SER A 41 62.07 96.12 55.86
N TRP A 42 61.05 95.77 56.65
CA TRP A 42 59.63 95.83 56.24
C TRP A 42 58.96 97.20 56.44
N ALA A 43 59.59 98.14 57.16
CA ALA A 43 59.05 99.48 57.37
C ALA A 43 59.35 100.46 56.23
N CYS A 44 60.41 100.23 55.44
CA CYS A 44 60.75 101.09 54.28
C CYS A 44 60.04 100.67 52.98
N LEU A 45 59.52 99.44 52.91
CA LEU A 45 58.85 98.90 51.73
C LEU A 45 57.35 99.26 51.64
N SER A 46 56.72 99.65 52.76
CA SER A 46 55.30 100.05 52.77
C SER A 46 55.06 101.49 52.30
N LEU A 47 56.08 102.36 52.30
CA LEU A 47 55.95 103.78 51.95
C LEU A 47 56.25 104.10 50.47
N LEU A 48 56.87 103.17 49.73
CA LEU A 48 57.09 103.28 48.28
C LEU A 48 55.95 102.68 47.44
N PHE A 49 55.04 101.91 48.04
CA PHE A 49 53.99 101.17 47.33
C PHE A 49 52.69 101.97 47.10
N SER A 50 52.54 103.15 47.72
CA SER A 50 51.30 103.94 47.64
C SER A 50 51.28 105.01 46.53
N LEU A 51 52.41 105.29 45.85
CA LEU A 51 52.51 106.36 44.83
C LEU A 51 52.74 105.88 43.38
N ILE A 52 52.85 104.58 43.15
CA ILE A 52 52.91 103.95 41.80
C ILE A 52 51.58 103.25 41.43
N GLY A 53 50.63 103.19 42.37
CA GLY A 53 49.43 102.35 42.27
C GLY A 53 48.38 102.76 41.23
N SER A 54 48.37 103.99 40.72
CA SER A 54 47.33 104.46 39.80
C SER A 54 47.72 104.48 38.31
N SER A 55 49.02 104.41 37.97
CA SER A 55 49.49 104.43 36.56
C SER A 55 49.83 103.04 35.99
N VAL A 56 50.00 102.01 36.82
CA VAL A 56 50.24 100.62 36.34
C VAL A 56 48.94 99.93 35.91
N ILE A 57 47.78 100.30 36.46
CA ILE A 57 46.50 99.64 36.13
C ILE A 57 46.07 99.93 34.68
N ALA A 58 46.34 101.13 34.15
CA ALA A 58 46.02 101.48 32.76
C ALA A 58 46.94 100.78 31.74
N SER A 59 48.25 100.68 32.03
CA SER A 59 49.24 100.08 31.13
C SER A 59 49.17 98.54 31.09
N VAL A 60 48.70 97.89 32.16
CA VAL A 60 48.45 96.44 32.20
C VAL A 60 47.18 96.05 31.41
N TRP A 61 46.24 96.98 31.21
CA TRP A 61 45.01 96.72 30.45
C TRP A 61 45.23 96.76 28.93
N LEU A 62 46.21 97.54 28.44
CA LEU A 62 46.57 97.62 27.01
C LEU A 62 47.54 96.53 26.52
N THR A 63 48.17 95.78 27.45
CA THR A 63 49.14 94.71 27.13
C THR A 63 48.63 93.30 27.44
N ARG A 64 47.46 93.17 28.08
CA ARG A 64 46.77 91.88 28.19
C ARG A 64 46.02 91.60 26.90
N VAL A 65 46.46 90.58 26.17
CA VAL A 65 45.66 89.94 25.13
C VAL A 65 44.29 89.62 25.76
N PRO A 66 43.17 90.07 25.16
CA PRO A 66 41.85 89.72 25.69
C PRO A 66 41.76 88.20 25.84
N PRO A 67 41.13 87.67 26.92
CA PRO A 67 40.97 86.24 27.07
C PRO A 67 40.28 85.69 25.82
N ILE A 68 40.82 84.62 25.23
CA ILE A 68 40.18 83.91 24.12
C ILE A 68 38.72 83.65 24.48
N THR A 69 37.79 84.16 23.67
CA THR A 69 36.36 84.04 23.92
C THR A 69 35.99 82.55 24.02
N ASP A 70 35.38 82.13 25.13
CA ASP A 70 34.87 80.76 25.23
C ASP A 70 33.64 80.63 24.34
N CYS A 71 33.87 80.12 23.12
CA CYS A 71 32.83 79.93 22.11
C CYS A 71 31.72 78.94 22.53
N ARG A 72 31.81 78.30 23.72
CA ARG A 72 30.75 77.50 24.32
C ARG A 72 29.62 78.33 24.92
N LEU A 73 29.87 79.60 25.24
CA LEU A 73 28.92 80.50 25.92
C LEU A 73 28.31 81.55 24.99
N VAL A 74 28.69 81.55 23.71
CA VAL A 74 28.23 82.55 22.74
C VAL A 74 26.77 82.33 22.39
N ASN A 75 25.99 83.41 22.44
CA ASN A 75 24.58 83.45 22.09
C ASN A 75 24.27 84.74 21.30
N SER A 76 23.01 84.98 20.98
CA SER A 76 22.57 86.16 20.22
C SER A 76 22.73 87.50 20.96
N LEU A 77 23.12 87.48 22.24
CA LEU A 77 23.38 88.67 23.08
C LEU A 77 24.89 88.96 23.24
N SER A 78 25.77 88.07 22.74
CA SER A 78 27.21 88.30 22.69
C SER A 78 27.55 89.40 21.67
N SER A 79 28.73 90.02 21.76
CA SER A 79 29.09 91.09 20.82
C SER A 79 29.20 90.57 19.37
N ASP A 80 28.86 91.41 18.40
CA ASP A 80 28.82 91.02 16.97
C ASP A 80 30.16 90.46 16.45
N GLN A 81 31.29 90.99 16.96
CA GLN A 81 32.62 90.48 16.63
C GLN A 81 32.90 89.10 17.25
N GLU A 82 32.44 88.85 18.49
CA GLU A 82 32.54 87.54 19.13
C GLU A 82 31.65 86.50 18.46
N GLN A 83 30.43 86.86 18.06
CA GLN A 83 29.52 85.99 17.30
C GLN A 83 30.16 85.56 15.97
N MET A 84 30.75 86.50 15.21
CA MET A 84 31.45 86.18 13.96
C MET A 84 32.68 85.29 14.20
N TYR A 85 33.52 85.66 15.17
CA TYR A 85 34.74 84.92 15.50
C TYR A 85 34.41 83.48 15.92
N CYS A 86 33.43 83.31 16.80
CA CYS A 86 33.03 81.99 17.27
C CYS A 86 32.29 81.18 16.21
N ALA A 87 31.51 81.80 15.32
CA ALA A 87 30.98 81.11 14.14
C ALA A 87 32.10 80.56 13.24
N GLU A 88 33.16 81.34 13.01
CA GLU A 88 34.35 80.90 12.26
C GLU A 88 35.11 79.78 12.96
N VAL A 89 35.27 79.85 14.28
CA VAL A 89 35.97 78.83 15.08
C VAL A 89 35.20 77.52 15.11
N VAL A 90 33.88 77.56 15.31
CA VAL A 90 33.02 76.37 15.34
C VAL A 90 33.05 75.66 14.00
N ILE A 91 32.95 76.39 12.88
CA ILE A 91 32.92 75.78 11.54
C ILE A 91 34.25 75.11 11.13
N ARG A 92 35.39 75.50 11.73
CA ARG A 92 36.69 74.86 11.46
C ARG A 92 36.74 73.37 11.85
N SER A 93 35.84 72.89 12.71
CA SER A 93 35.77 71.46 13.04
C SER A 93 35.33 70.60 11.87
N GLY A 94 34.68 71.19 10.85
CA GLY A 94 34.27 70.51 9.62
C GLY A 94 33.07 69.57 9.75
N ASP A 95 32.51 69.39 10.94
CA ASP A 95 31.33 68.54 11.14
C ASP A 95 30.01 69.28 10.81
N ILE A 96 28.99 68.51 10.37
CA ILE A 96 27.70 69.03 9.93
C ILE A 96 27.00 69.88 11.02
N LYS A 97 27.07 69.46 12.28
CA LYS A 97 26.40 70.16 13.39
C LYS A 97 27.05 71.51 13.63
N SER A 98 28.38 71.57 13.59
CA SER A 98 29.13 72.81 13.72
C SER A 98 28.87 73.76 12.55
N LEU A 99 28.73 73.24 11.33
CA LEU A 99 28.33 74.02 10.16
C LEU A 99 26.95 74.69 10.34
N ILE A 100 25.95 73.91 10.79
CA ILE A 100 24.59 74.42 11.06
C ILE A 100 24.61 75.46 12.20
N ASN A 101 25.34 75.19 13.27
CA ASN A 101 25.42 76.10 14.42
C ASN A 101 26.08 77.43 14.04
N GLY A 102 27.18 77.41 13.28
CA GLY A 102 27.83 78.63 12.82
C GLY A 102 26.99 79.43 11.83
N LEU A 103 26.22 78.76 10.95
CA LEU A 103 25.23 79.43 10.08
C LEU A 103 24.12 80.12 10.89
N ARG A 104 23.64 79.49 11.97
CA ARG A 104 22.57 80.05 12.82
C ARG A 104 23.03 81.29 13.59
N LEU A 105 24.28 81.35 14.03
CA LEU A 105 24.83 82.47 14.80
C LEU A 105 24.84 83.79 14.00
N VAL A 106 25.17 83.75 12.70
CA VAL A 106 25.30 84.97 11.87
C VAL A 106 24.17 85.12 10.83
N GLY A 107 23.31 84.10 10.69
CA GLY A 107 22.25 84.06 9.69
C GLY A 107 21.07 85.00 9.97
N GLY A 108 20.95 85.56 11.17
CA GLY A 108 19.89 86.50 11.53
C GLY A 108 20.20 87.98 11.22
N TRP A 109 21.41 88.30 10.75
CA TRP A 109 21.85 89.69 10.61
C TRP A 109 21.25 90.35 9.36
N THR A 110 20.71 91.56 9.53
CA THR A 110 20.10 92.38 8.45
C THR A 110 21.12 93.34 7.82
N SER A 111 20.71 94.03 6.74
CA SER A 111 21.54 95.00 6.01
C SER A 111 22.12 96.12 6.88
N ASP A 112 21.47 96.43 8.00
CA ASP A 112 21.85 97.50 8.92
C ASP A 112 22.98 97.08 9.89
N HIS A 113 23.33 95.80 9.91
CA HIS A 113 24.34 95.24 10.81
C HIS A 113 25.77 95.62 10.37
N PRO A 114 26.66 96.08 11.27
CA PRO A 114 27.98 96.60 10.90
C PRO A 114 28.89 95.57 10.22
N LEU A 115 28.68 94.28 10.50
CA LEU A 115 29.42 93.17 9.88
C LEU A 115 28.65 92.46 8.75
N TYR A 116 27.55 93.02 8.25
CA TYR A 116 26.67 92.36 7.29
C TYR A 116 27.39 91.90 6.02
N GLN A 117 28.19 92.76 5.37
CA GLN A 117 28.91 92.34 4.15
C GLN A 117 29.88 91.19 4.39
N LYS A 118 30.57 91.20 5.55
CA LYS A 118 31.48 90.13 5.94
C LYS A 118 30.71 88.84 6.24
N SER A 119 29.56 88.92 6.91
CA SER A 119 28.71 87.74 7.18
C SER A 119 28.15 87.15 5.91
N GLN A 120 27.73 87.97 4.94
CA GLN A 120 27.21 87.50 3.65
C GLN A 120 28.22 86.66 2.85
N ILE A 121 29.50 87.07 2.82
CA ILE A 121 30.58 86.29 2.18
C ILE A 121 30.75 84.94 2.89
N LYS A 122 30.73 84.93 4.22
CA LYS A 122 30.90 83.70 5.03
C LYS A 122 29.69 82.78 4.90
N LEU A 123 28.48 83.31 5.02
CA LEU A 123 27.21 82.63 4.81
C LEU A 123 27.16 81.95 3.45
N LYS A 124 27.59 82.64 2.38
CA LYS A 124 27.70 82.04 1.04
C LYS A 124 28.56 80.78 1.05
N ASN A 125 29.79 80.87 1.57
CA ASN A 125 30.74 79.75 1.58
C ASN A 125 30.29 78.58 2.45
N TRP A 126 29.79 78.86 3.65
CA TRP A 126 29.30 77.84 4.58
C TRP A 126 28.01 77.18 4.10
N SER A 127 27.11 77.96 3.50
CA SER A 127 25.90 77.42 2.86
C SER A 127 26.23 76.55 1.66
N MET A 128 27.25 76.89 0.86
CA MET A 128 27.73 76.03 -0.23
C MET A 128 28.26 74.68 0.28
N ALA A 129 29.00 74.67 1.39
CA ALA A 129 29.47 73.44 2.01
C ALA A 129 28.29 72.57 2.51
N LEU A 130 27.31 73.19 3.19
CA LEU A 130 26.13 72.46 3.69
C LEU A 130 25.27 71.93 2.54
N TYR A 131 25.11 72.73 1.49
CA TYR A 131 24.40 72.36 0.28
C TYR A 131 25.08 71.19 -0.44
N ALA A 132 26.42 71.15 -0.51
CA ALA A 132 27.15 70.02 -1.10
C ALA A 132 26.95 68.72 -0.31
N ILE A 133 26.91 68.80 1.03
CA ILE A 133 26.61 67.64 1.88
C ILE A 133 25.15 67.20 1.66
N ALA A 134 24.20 68.14 1.58
CA ALA A 134 22.81 67.83 1.27
C ALA A 134 22.66 67.16 -0.12
N GLN A 135 23.43 67.59 -1.12
CA GLN A 135 23.49 66.96 -2.44
C GLN A 135 24.03 65.52 -2.39
N GLN A 136 25.07 65.26 -1.61
CA GLN A 136 25.58 63.89 -1.43
C GLN A 136 24.54 63.00 -0.75
N GLN A 137 23.91 63.51 0.31
CA GLN A 137 22.87 62.82 1.07
C GLN A 137 21.64 62.49 0.20
N TRP A 138 21.28 63.37 -0.74
CA TRP A 138 20.25 63.10 -1.73
C TRP A 138 20.56 61.87 -2.59
N LEU A 139 21.82 61.74 -3.01
CA LEU A 139 22.26 60.63 -3.86
C LEU A 139 22.34 59.32 -3.08
N GLU A 140 22.79 59.35 -1.82
CA GLU A 140 23.07 58.14 -1.03
C GLU A 140 21.85 57.66 -0.22
N GLU A 141 21.19 58.56 0.50
CA GLU A 141 20.16 58.24 1.50
C GLU A 141 18.74 58.60 1.04
N GLY A 142 18.58 59.67 0.25
CA GLY A 142 17.32 60.05 -0.38
C GLY A 142 16.79 61.43 0.02
N VAL A 143 15.49 61.68 -0.23
CA VAL A 143 14.90 63.02 -0.14
C VAL A 143 14.91 63.62 1.26
N THR A 144 14.62 62.80 2.28
CA THR A 144 14.39 63.29 3.64
C THR A 144 15.66 63.88 4.25
N ALA A 145 16.74 63.09 4.25
CA ALA A 145 18.06 63.51 4.76
C ALA A 145 18.59 64.76 4.03
N ALA A 146 18.42 64.82 2.70
CA ALA A 146 18.86 65.96 1.90
C ALA A 146 18.08 67.25 2.18
N VAL A 147 16.74 67.15 2.26
CA VAL A 147 15.86 68.29 2.51
C VAL A 147 16.04 68.83 3.92
N ASP A 148 16.19 67.96 4.92
CA ASP A 148 16.44 68.36 6.31
C ASP A 148 17.71 69.19 6.45
N LEU A 149 18.78 68.83 5.74
CA LEU A 149 20.04 69.58 5.72
C LEU A 149 19.94 70.88 4.92
N ALA A 150 19.33 70.85 3.73
CA ALA A 150 19.21 72.03 2.89
C ALA A 150 18.29 73.11 3.50
N ASN A 151 17.29 72.72 4.31
CA ASN A 151 16.43 73.64 5.06
C ASN A 151 17.14 74.40 6.19
N GLN A 152 18.33 73.97 6.61
CA GLN A 152 19.13 74.67 7.63
C GLN A 152 19.87 75.89 7.04
N ILE A 153 19.85 76.08 5.72
CA ILE A 153 20.44 77.26 5.06
C ILE A 153 19.56 78.48 5.36
N PRO A 154 20.08 79.55 5.99
CA PRO A 154 19.27 80.69 6.42
C PRO A 154 18.79 81.52 5.22
N MET A 155 17.62 82.18 5.36
CA MET A 155 17.02 83.05 4.34
C MET A 155 17.93 84.21 3.92
N SER A 156 18.79 84.69 4.81
CA SER A 156 19.77 85.74 4.55
C SER A 156 20.95 85.27 3.69
N SER A 157 21.11 83.97 3.44
CA SER A 157 22.20 83.43 2.64
C SER A 157 21.97 83.68 1.14
N PRO A 158 23.00 84.10 0.38
CA PRO A 158 22.90 84.21 -1.08
C PRO A 158 22.56 82.89 -1.79
N LEU A 159 22.73 81.74 -1.12
CA LEU A 159 22.44 80.40 -1.63
C LEU A 159 21.00 79.93 -1.34
N TYR A 160 20.22 80.67 -0.55
CA TYR A 160 18.91 80.23 -0.08
C TYR A 160 17.95 79.89 -1.24
N LEU A 161 17.81 80.80 -2.23
CA LEU A 161 16.93 80.58 -3.37
C LEU A 161 17.36 79.41 -4.27
N GLN A 162 18.66 79.12 -4.34
CA GLN A 162 19.17 77.95 -5.04
C GLN A 162 18.82 76.66 -4.27
N ALA A 163 19.04 76.65 -2.97
CA ALA A 163 18.72 75.51 -2.11
C ALA A 163 17.22 75.19 -2.12
N GLN A 164 16.34 76.20 -2.01
CA GLN A 164 14.89 76.01 -2.03
C GLN A 164 14.39 75.46 -3.38
N ARG A 165 14.92 75.95 -4.51
CA ARG A 165 14.61 75.37 -5.83
C ARG A 165 15.06 73.91 -5.94
N GLN A 166 16.23 73.60 -5.40
CA GLN A 166 16.75 72.23 -5.43
C GLN A 166 15.93 71.29 -4.55
N ILE A 167 15.46 71.73 -3.38
CA ILE A 167 14.56 70.97 -2.50
C ILE A 167 13.29 70.58 -3.25
N VAL A 168 12.66 71.52 -3.96
CA VAL A 168 11.47 71.24 -4.76
C VAL A 168 11.76 70.19 -5.83
N GLN A 169 12.90 70.30 -6.52
CA GLN A 169 13.30 69.31 -7.54
C GLN A 169 13.50 67.91 -6.91
N TRP A 170 14.23 67.81 -5.80
CA TRP A 170 14.43 66.53 -5.10
C TRP A 170 13.10 65.89 -4.67
N GLN A 171 12.17 66.68 -4.14
CA GLN A 171 10.85 66.20 -3.76
C GLN A 171 10.04 65.69 -4.95
N GLN A 172 10.11 66.38 -6.09
CA GLN A 172 9.43 65.96 -7.32
C GLN A 172 10.04 64.68 -7.89
N ASP A 173 11.37 64.60 -7.99
CA ASP A 173 12.08 63.42 -8.48
C ASP A 173 11.81 62.20 -7.58
N TRP A 174 11.77 62.41 -6.26
CA TRP A 174 11.44 61.37 -5.31
C TRP A 174 10.01 60.84 -5.50
N LYS A 175 9.03 61.75 -5.59
CA LYS A 175 7.62 61.39 -5.83
C LYS A 175 7.43 60.66 -7.16
N TYR A 176 8.22 61.01 -8.18
CA TYR A 176 8.21 60.29 -9.45
C TYR A 176 8.73 58.85 -9.27
N GLY A 177 9.82 58.64 -8.52
CA GLY A 177 10.31 57.31 -8.14
C GLY A 177 9.27 56.48 -7.38
N GLU A 178 8.61 57.07 -6.39
CA GLU A 178 7.52 56.41 -5.65
C GLU A 178 6.37 55.99 -6.57
N THR A 179 6.03 56.85 -7.53
CA THR A 179 4.98 56.56 -8.52
C THR A 179 5.38 55.38 -9.42
N LEU A 180 6.64 55.35 -9.89
CA LEU A 180 7.15 54.23 -10.69
C LEU A 180 7.20 52.93 -9.89
N PHE A 181 7.61 52.99 -8.63
CA PHE A 181 7.61 51.84 -7.72
C PHE A 181 6.19 51.29 -7.54
N GLY A 182 5.23 52.15 -7.22
CA GLY A 182 3.82 51.76 -7.08
C GLY A 182 3.24 51.14 -8.35
N LYS A 183 3.50 51.75 -9.52
CA LYS A 183 3.11 51.18 -10.83
C LYS A 183 3.76 49.82 -11.08
N THR A 184 5.01 49.63 -10.66
CA THR A 184 5.70 48.33 -10.77
C THR A 184 5.01 47.28 -9.91
N GLN A 185 4.71 47.57 -8.64
CA GLN A 185 4.04 46.62 -7.75
C GLN A 185 2.65 46.22 -8.28
N ILE A 186 1.89 47.19 -8.83
CA ILE A 186 0.60 46.90 -9.49
C ILE A 186 0.80 46.00 -10.72
N ALA A 187 1.77 46.31 -11.58
CA ALA A 187 2.05 45.52 -12.78
C ALA A 187 2.50 44.08 -12.42
N LEU A 188 3.31 43.91 -11.38
CA LEU A 188 3.70 42.59 -10.86
C LEU A 188 2.48 41.80 -10.35
N LYS A 189 1.65 42.41 -9.51
CA LYS A 189 0.43 41.77 -8.97
C LYS A 189 -0.55 41.36 -10.07
N THR A 190 -0.67 42.18 -11.12
CA THR A 190 -1.57 41.94 -12.27
C THR A 190 -0.94 41.09 -13.37
N LYS A 191 0.27 40.54 -13.15
CA LYS A 191 1.00 39.68 -14.10
C LYS A 191 1.34 40.38 -15.44
N GLN A 192 1.40 41.72 -15.42
CA GLN A 192 1.77 42.56 -16.56
C GLN A 192 3.30 42.71 -16.66
N TRP A 193 3.98 41.62 -17.05
CA TRP A 193 5.44 41.51 -16.98
C TRP A 193 6.20 42.56 -17.82
N GLN A 194 5.67 42.90 -19.00
CA GLN A 194 6.29 43.88 -19.88
C GLN A 194 6.23 45.28 -19.26
N GLN A 195 5.09 45.67 -18.72
CA GLN A 195 4.89 46.94 -18.01
C GLN A 195 5.73 47.01 -16.75
N ALA A 196 5.80 45.94 -15.95
CA ALA A 196 6.65 45.87 -14.76
C ALA A 196 8.11 46.10 -15.13
N ASN A 197 8.63 45.37 -16.13
CA ASN A 197 10.01 45.54 -16.60
C ASN A 197 10.28 46.95 -17.14
N TYR A 198 9.32 47.56 -17.84
CA TYR A 198 9.44 48.94 -18.30
C TYR A 198 9.62 49.93 -17.14
N TYR A 199 8.79 49.86 -16.09
CA TYR A 199 8.92 50.74 -14.93
C TYR A 199 10.20 50.48 -14.12
N ILE A 200 10.63 49.22 -14.01
CA ILE A 200 11.92 48.84 -13.39
C ILE A 200 13.11 49.49 -14.11
N GLN A 201 13.09 49.50 -15.45
CA GLN A 201 14.14 50.15 -16.24
C GLN A 201 14.15 51.68 -16.12
N LEU A 202 13.00 52.30 -15.86
CA LEU A 202 12.94 53.73 -15.56
C LEU A 202 13.54 54.02 -14.17
N LEU A 203 13.20 53.20 -13.17
CA LEU A 203 13.76 53.31 -11.81
C LEU A 203 15.28 53.12 -11.78
N SER A 204 15.82 52.18 -12.57
CA SER A 204 17.26 51.91 -12.59
C SER A 204 18.11 53.04 -13.19
N ARG A 205 17.47 53.96 -13.94
CA ARG A 205 18.12 55.15 -14.53
C ARG A 205 18.01 56.38 -13.64
N MET A 206 17.33 56.30 -12.49
CA MET A 206 17.26 57.41 -11.55
C MET A 206 18.62 57.64 -10.89
N ASN A 207 18.95 58.90 -10.64
CA ASN A 207 20.26 59.30 -10.14
C ASN A 207 20.48 59.08 -8.63
N THR A 208 19.48 58.57 -7.91
CA THR A 208 19.57 58.32 -6.45
C THR A 208 19.78 56.83 -6.18
N LEU A 209 20.75 56.50 -5.33
CA LEU A 209 21.14 55.15 -4.95
C LEU A 209 19.97 54.29 -4.44
N PRO A 210 19.03 54.77 -3.60
CA PRO A 210 17.89 53.96 -3.16
C PRO A 210 17.00 53.48 -4.34
N TRP A 211 16.59 54.39 -5.23
CA TRP A 211 15.77 54.03 -6.39
C TRP A 211 16.54 53.19 -7.41
N GLN A 212 17.82 53.48 -7.61
CA GLN A 212 18.68 52.68 -8.47
C GLN A 212 18.80 51.24 -7.96
N ASN A 213 19.00 51.05 -6.65
CA ASN A 213 19.04 49.72 -6.02
C ASN A 213 17.71 48.97 -6.17
N GLN A 214 16.57 49.66 -6.03
CA GLN A 214 15.26 49.08 -6.30
C GLN A 214 15.16 48.57 -7.75
N GLY A 215 15.57 49.38 -8.72
CA GLY A 215 15.50 49.05 -10.15
C GLY A 215 16.52 48.03 -10.64
N LEU A 216 17.70 47.95 -10.02
CA LEU A 216 18.78 47.05 -10.47
C LEU A 216 18.81 45.70 -9.75
N ILE A 217 18.39 45.64 -8.49
CA ILE A 217 18.59 44.46 -7.63
C ILE A 217 17.26 43.89 -7.17
N ILE A 218 16.46 44.68 -6.45
CA ILE A 218 15.32 44.18 -5.68
C ILE A 218 14.15 43.80 -6.59
N LEU A 219 13.68 44.73 -7.42
CA LEU A 219 12.52 44.50 -8.27
C LEU A 219 12.78 43.48 -9.39
N PRO A 220 13.97 43.43 -10.04
CA PRO A 220 14.28 42.36 -10.99
C PRO A 220 14.26 40.96 -10.35
N ALA A 221 14.78 40.83 -9.12
CA ALA A 221 14.73 39.57 -8.39
C ALA A 221 13.28 39.16 -8.06
N GLN A 222 12.48 40.11 -7.56
CA GLN A 222 11.05 39.89 -7.30
C GLN A 222 10.31 39.47 -8.58
N LEU A 223 10.51 40.19 -9.70
CA LEU A 223 9.90 39.89 -11.00
C LEU A 223 10.14 38.43 -11.43
N LYS A 224 11.39 37.95 -11.32
CA LYS A 224 11.73 36.55 -11.67
C LYS A 224 11.00 35.55 -10.79
N LEU A 225 10.91 35.81 -9.48
CA LEU A 225 10.20 34.95 -8.54
C LEU A 225 8.69 34.91 -8.84
N GLU A 226 8.07 36.05 -9.11
CA GLU A 226 6.65 36.11 -9.48
C GLU A 226 6.38 35.38 -10.81
N GLN A 227 7.24 35.56 -11.81
CA GLN A 227 7.14 34.81 -13.09
C GLN A 227 7.26 33.30 -12.87
N SER A 228 8.20 32.87 -12.02
CA SER A 228 8.36 31.45 -11.68
C SER A 228 7.11 30.89 -10.99
N ALA A 229 6.55 31.62 -10.03
CA ALA A 229 5.33 31.20 -9.33
C ALA A 229 4.14 31.07 -10.29
N VAL A 230 3.95 32.04 -11.20
CA VAL A 230 2.89 31.96 -12.22
C VAL A 230 3.13 30.80 -13.20
N LYS A 231 4.38 30.53 -13.57
CA LYS A 231 4.71 29.36 -14.40
C LYS A 231 4.36 28.05 -13.69
N GLN A 232 4.66 27.92 -12.40
CA GLN A 232 4.27 26.76 -11.59
C GLN A 232 2.74 26.57 -11.60
N LEU A 233 1.97 27.64 -11.41
CA LEU A 233 0.50 27.58 -11.50
C LEU A 233 0.02 27.08 -12.87
N GLN A 234 0.56 27.63 -13.95
CA GLN A 234 0.20 27.23 -15.31
C GLN A 234 0.53 25.76 -15.59
N THR A 235 1.69 25.29 -15.13
CA THR A 235 2.08 23.87 -15.25
C THR A 235 1.12 22.97 -14.46
N ALA A 236 0.82 23.32 -13.21
CA ALA A 236 -0.11 22.56 -12.38
C ALA A 236 -1.52 22.52 -13.01
N GLN A 237 -2.01 23.66 -13.51
CA GLN A 237 -3.27 23.73 -14.23
C GLN A 237 -3.29 22.85 -15.49
N TRP A 238 -2.20 22.85 -16.27
CA TRP A 238 -2.11 22.02 -17.47
C TRP A 238 -2.16 20.52 -17.13
N ILE A 239 -1.39 20.07 -16.14
CA ILE A 239 -1.37 18.66 -15.68
C ILE A 239 -2.77 18.25 -15.16
N SER A 240 -3.42 19.12 -14.38
CA SER A 240 -4.73 18.83 -13.79
C SER A 240 -5.88 18.60 -14.78
N ARG A 241 -5.72 18.95 -16.07
CA ARG A 241 -6.78 18.84 -17.09
C ARG A 241 -7.19 17.40 -17.39
N THR A 242 -6.31 16.44 -17.18
CA THR A 242 -6.61 15.01 -17.38
C THR A 242 -7.63 14.51 -16.36
N ASN A 243 -7.74 15.19 -15.21
CA ASN A 243 -8.60 14.81 -14.08
C ASN A 243 -8.32 13.39 -13.56
N VAL A 244 -7.09 12.89 -13.77
CA VAL A 244 -6.60 11.62 -13.23
C VAL A 244 -6.04 11.86 -11.83
N PRO A 245 -6.25 10.95 -10.84
CA PRO A 245 -5.80 11.17 -9.47
C PRO A 245 -4.30 11.48 -9.34
N ASP A 246 -3.44 10.77 -10.06
CA ASP A 246 -1.99 11.01 -10.04
C ASP A 246 -1.64 12.44 -10.49
N ASP A 247 -2.23 12.88 -11.59
CA ASP A 247 -2.01 14.21 -12.17
C ASP A 247 -2.53 15.33 -11.26
N LEU A 248 -3.70 15.13 -10.63
CA LEU A 248 -4.24 16.08 -9.64
C LEU A 248 -3.34 16.17 -8.40
N SER A 249 -2.84 15.04 -7.90
CA SER A 249 -1.90 15.00 -6.78
C SER A 249 -0.59 15.72 -7.11
N GLN A 250 -0.05 15.49 -8.32
CA GLN A 250 1.13 16.20 -8.80
C GLN A 250 0.88 17.70 -8.95
N ALA A 251 -0.27 18.11 -9.48
CA ALA A 251 -0.65 19.51 -9.59
C ALA A 251 -0.73 20.17 -8.21
N ILE A 252 -1.31 19.49 -7.21
CA ILE A 252 -1.34 19.96 -5.82
C ILE A 252 0.08 20.13 -5.26
N HIS A 253 0.96 19.14 -5.45
CA HIS A 253 2.35 19.23 -4.99
C HIS A 253 3.08 20.45 -5.59
N ILE A 254 2.82 20.79 -6.85
CA ILE A 254 3.41 21.97 -7.50
C ILE A 254 2.92 23.27 -6.85
N VAL A 255 1.63 23.39 -6.56
CA VAL A 255 1.06 24.62 -5.97
C VAL A 255 1.36 24.75 -4.47
N ASP A 256 1.59 23.64 -3.77
CA ASP A 256 2.07 23.63 -2.38
C ASP A 256 3.50 24.17 -2.26
N GLY A 257 4.27 24.10 -3.34
CA GLY A 257 5.62 24.67 -3.42
C GLY A 257 5.67 26.18 -3.69
N VAL A 258 4.53 26.87 -3.88
CA VAL A 258 4.49 28.32 -4.09
C VAL A 258 4.73 29.05 -2.76
N ASP A 259 5.74 29.92 -2.72
CA ASP A 259 6.08 30.72 -1.54
C ASP A 259 4.91 31.64 -1.10
N LEU A 260 4.65 31.65 0.21
CA LEU A 260 3.59 32.42 0.87
C LEU A 260 3.67 33.94 0.65
N ASN A 261 4.86 34.47 0.31
CA ASN A 261 5.05 35.89 0.04
C ASN A 261 4.82 36.28 -1.42
N ARG A 262 4.45 35.34 -2.30
CA ARG A 262 4.20 35.60 -3.72
C ARG A 262 2.76 36.01 -3.96
N TYR A 263 2.52 36.84 -4.98
CA TYR A 263 1.16 37.23 -5.34
C TYR A 263 0.31 36.06 -5.85
N ALA A 264 0.96 35.02 -6.38
CA ALA A 264 0.32 33.81 -6.88
C ALA A 264 -0.19 32.86 -5.77
N TYR A 265 0.18 33.07 -4.50
CA TYR A 265 -0.10 32.12 -3.42
C TYR A 265 -1.60 31.89 -3.17
N GLU A 266 -2.42 32.95 -3.16
CA GLU A 266 -3.86 32.83 -2.94
C GLU A 266 -4.54 32.00 -4.04
N GLU A 267 -4.14 32.21 -5.29
CA GLU A 267 -4.59 31.41 -6.44
C GLU A 267 -4.12 29.95 -6.31
N ALA A 268 -2.89 29.72 -5.85
CA ALA A 268 -2.33 28.41 -5.56
C ALA A 268 -3.21 27.64 -4.55
N GLN A 269 -3.58 28.28 -3.45
CA GLN A 269 -4.44 27.68 -2.40
C GLN A 269 -5.87 27.41 -2.90
N THR A 270 -6.40 28.28 -3.76
CA THR A 270 -7.72 28.06 -4.37
C THR A 270 -7.70 26.83 -5.28
N LEU A 271 -6.66 26.68 -6.11
CA LEU A 271 -6.48 25.52 -6.98
C LEU A 271 -6.27 24.23 -6.17
N ARG A 272 -5.46 24.31 -5.11
CA ARG A 272 -5.25 23.21 -4.17
C ARG A 272 -6.56 22.68 -3.59
N SER A 273 -7.40 23.57 -3.05
CA SER A 273 -8.71 23.17 -2.50
C SER A 273 -9.61 22.56 -3.57
N ARG A 274 -9.66 23.17 -4.76
CA ARG A 274 -10.45 22.65 -5.88
C ARG A 274 -10.02 21.23 -6.29
N TRP A 275 -8.72 20.99 -6.48
CA TRP A 275 -8.21 19.68 -6.88
C TRP A 275 -8.35 18.63 -5.78
N SER A 276 -8.26 19.04 -4.52
CA SER A 276 -8.51 18.16 -3.37
C SER A 276 -9.97 17.71 -3.30
N ALA A 277 -10.91 18.63 -3.56
CA ALA A 277 -12.33 18.29 -3.70
C ALA A 277 -12.61 17.38 -4.91
N GLN A 278 -11.91 17.57 -6.03
CA GLN A 278 -12.02 16.68 -7.18
C GLN A 278 -11.51 15.28 -6.88
N LEU A 279 -10.38 15.14 -6.16
CA LEU A 279 -9.86 13.85 -5.71
C LEU A 279 -10.85 13.11 -4.82
N LEU A 280 -11.47 13.81 -3.85
CA LEU A 280 -12.54 13.25 -3.02
C LEU A 280 -13.73 12.78 -3.89
N THR A 281 -14.18 13.61 -4.83
CA THR A 281 -15.27 13.26 -5.75
C THR A 281 -14.94 12.02 -6.59
N ILE A 282 -13.68 11.86 -7.02
CA ILE A 282 -13.24 10.67 -7.75
C ILE A 282 -13.26 9.45 -6.84
N ALA A 283 -12.82 9.58 -5.59
CA ALA A 283 -12.86 8.50 -4.61
C ALA A 283 -14.30 8.02 -4.37
N GLU A 284 -15.22 8.96 -4.17
CA GLU A 284 -16.66 8.71 -4.00
C GLU A 284 -17.25 7.95 -5.20
N LYS A 285 -17.04 8.45 -6.43
CA LYS A 285 -17.56 7.80 -7.64
C LYS A 285 -16.99 6.40 -7.85
N ARG A 286 -15.71 6.19 -7.56
CA ARG A 286 -15.09 4.87 -7.65
C ARG A 286 -15.64 3.93 -6.58
N PHE A 287 -15.89 4.42 -5.38
CA PHE A 287 -16.53 3.67 -4.32
C PHE A 287 -17.94 3.21 -4.72
N GLU A 288 -18.77 4.13 -5.21
CA GLU A 288 -20.11 3.84 -5.73
C GLU A 288 -20.08 2.84 -6.90
N GLY A 289 -19.04 2.94 -7.75
CA GLY A 289 -18.77 2.01 -8.84
C GLY A 289 -18.17 0.66 -8.42
N LEU A 290 -18.07 0.37 -7.11
CA LEU A 290 -17.46 -0.85 -6.54
C LEU A 290 -15.96 -1.02 -6.84
N ASP A 291 -15.29 0.00 -7.37
CA ASP A 291 -13.83 0.07 -7.51
C ASP A 291 -13.21 0.58 -6.20
N PHE A 292 -13.24 -0.26 -5.18
CA PHE A 292 -12.69 0.08 -3.87
C PHE A 292 -11.18 0.34 -3.92
N SER A 293 -10.44 -0.39 -4.76
CA SER A 293 -9.01 -0.16 -4.96
C SER A 293 -8.74 1.25 -5.50
N GLY A 294 -9.43 1.65 -6.56
CA GLY A 294 -9.27 2.96 -7.15
C GLY A 294 -9.81 4.08 -6.27
N ALA A 295 -10.84 3.81 -5.44
CA ALA A 295 -11.32 4.75 -4.43
C ALA A 295 -10.24 5.03 -3.37
N ILE A 296 -9.57 3.99 -2.85
CA ILE A 296 -8.44 4.11 -1.93
C ILE A 296 -7.33 4.97 -2.56
N THR A 297 -6.94 4.67 -3.80
CA THR A 297 -5.87 5.42 -4.49
C THR A 297 -6.20 6.90 -4.64
N ALA A 298 -7.46 7.25 -4.96
CA ALA A 298 -7.88 8.63 -5.10
C ALA A 298 -7.95 9.36 -3.75
N ALA A 299 -8.50 8.71 -2.73
CA ALA A 299 -8.62 9.26 -1.39
C ALA A 299 -7.26 9.50 -0.71
N ASP A 300 -6.30 8.58 -0.89
CA ASP A 300 -4.96 8.69 -0.32
C ASP A 300 -4.17 9.89 -0.84
N LYS A 301 -4.52 10.39 -2.03
CA LYS A 301 -3.90 11.55 -2.67
C LYS A 301 -4.43 12.89 -2.18
N VAL A 302 -5.49 12.90 -1.37
CA VAL A 302 -6.03 14.13 -0.79
C VAL A 302 -5.08 14.65 0.29
N PRO A 303 -4.60 15.90 0.22
CA PRO A 303 -3.63 16.42 1.18
C PRO A 303 -4.22 16.61 2.58
N ASN A 304 -3.45 16.25 3.61
CA ASN A 304 -3.84 16.31 5.03
C ASN A 304 -4.09 17.70 5.64
N THR A 305 -3.88 18.76 4.87
CA THR A 305 -4.07 20.15 5.30
C THR A 305 -5.26 20.79 4.59
N THR A 306 -6.07 20.00 3.89
CA THR A 306 -7.30 20.44 3.22
C THR A 306 -8.52 19.97 4.01
N LYS A 307 -9.64 20.70 3.90
CA LYS A 307 -10.89 20.37 4.61
C LYS A 307 -11.48 19.03 4.15
N GLU A 308 -11.17 18.61 2.93
CA GLU A 308 -11.64 17.36 2.33
C GLU A 308 -10.91 16.12 2.86
N TRP A 309 -9.76 16.30 3.52
CA TRP A 309 -8.91 15.19 3.94
C TRP A 309 -9.64 14.18 4.83
N GLU A 310 -10.35 14.66 5.85
CA GLU A 310 -10.99 13.73 6.78
C GLU A 310 -12.07 12.92 6.06
N SER A 311 -12.87 13.54 5.18
CA SER A 311 -13.87 12.82 4.38
C SER A 311 -13.21 11.82 3.42
N ALA A 312 -12.06 12.16 2.84
CA ALA A 312 -11.29 11.23 2.04
C ALA A 312 -10.79 10.03 2.86
N GLN A 313 -10.30 10.25 4.09
CA GLN A 313 -9.90 9.15 4.98
C GLN A 313 -11.08 8.25 5.35
N ASP A 314 -12.28 8.80 5.57
CA ASP A 314 -13.47 7.98 5.82
C ASP A 314 -13.77 7.07 4.63
N PHE A 315 -13.77 7.60 3.40
CA PHE A 315 -13.97 6.79 2.20
C PHE A 315 -12.87 5.76 1.98
N LYS A 316 -11.60 6.13 2.25
CA LYS A 316 -10.48 5.19 2.19
C LYS A 316 -10.68 4.03 3.16
N ASN A 317 -10.98 4.33 4.42
CA ASN A 317 -11.22 3.34 5.47
C ASN A 317 -12.43 2.46 5.15
N TRP A 318 -13.52 3.05 4.66
CA TRP A 318 -14.69 2.32 4.24
C TRP A 318 -14.42 1.39 3.05
N ALA A 319 -13.64 1.85 2.06
CA ALA A 319 -13.23 1.05 0.91
C ALA A 319 -12.33 -0.12 1.32
N MET A 320 -11.35 0.12 2.21
CA MET A 320 -10.52 -0.94 2.78
C MET A 320 -11.37 -1.97 3.52
N ALA A 321 -12.36 -1.52 4.29
CA ALA A 321 -13.27 -2.42 4.99
C ALA A 321 -14.10 -3.29 4.05
N ARG A 322 -14.65 -2.70 2.98
CA ARG A 322 -15.38 -3.45 1.95
C ARG A 322 -14.52 -4.51 1.26
N LEU A 323 -13.24 -4.21 1.03
CA LEU A 323 -12.28 -5.18 0.47
C LEU A 323 -11.99 -6.33 1.44
N SER A 324 -11.70 -6.03 2.71
CA SER A 324 -11.44 -7.06 3.73
C SER A 324 -12.65 -7.94 4.01
N ALA A 325 -13.87 -7.40 3.93
CA ALA A 325 -15.11 -8.15 4.12
C ALA A 325 -15.52 -9.05 2.94
N ARG A 326 -14.83 -8.96 1.79
CA ARG A 326 -15.23 -9.66 0.56
C ARG A 326 -15.02 -11.17 0.67
N ASP A 327 -16.06 -11.96 0.36
CA ASP A 327 -15.90 -13.41 0.21
C ASP A 327 -15.28 -13.75 -1.15
N LEU A 328 -14.10 -14.34 -1.12
CA LEU A 328 -13.38 -14.86 -2.29
C LEU A 328 -13.34 -16.40 -2.30
N GLY A 329 -14.34 -17.05 -1.68
CA GLY A 329 -14.37 -18.50 -1.51
C GLY A 329 -13.40 -18.99 -0.43
N GLN A 330 -13.10 -18.13 0.54
CA GLN A 330 -12.09 -18.40 1.56
C GLN A 330 -12.61 -19.36 2.65
N PRO A 331 -11.69 -20.08 3.34
CA PRO A 331 -12.03 -20.85 4.54
C PRO A 331 -12.76 -20.00 5.58
N LEU A 332 -13.59 -20.63 6.41
CA LEU A 332 -14.39 -19.96 7.45
C LEU A 332 -13.55 -19.05 8.35
N ALA A 333 -12.41 -19.55 8.84
CA ALA A 333 -11.50 -18.79 9.70
C ALA A 333 -10.99 -17.49 9.06
N ASN A 334 -10.56 -17.54 7.79
CA ASN A 334 -10.08 -16.37 7.08
C ASN A 334 -11.19 -15.34 6.84
N ARG A 335 -12.42 -15.81 6.62
CA ARG A 335 -13.56 -14.92 6.42
C ARG A 335 -13.97 -14.21 7.71
N ILE A 336 -13.93 -14.92 8.83
CA ILE A 336 -14.08 -14.32 10.17
C ILE A 336 -13.03 -13.23 10.37
N TRP A 337 -11.77 -13.51 10.06
CA TRP A 337 -10.69 -12.54 10.17
C TRP A 337 -10.90 -11.31 9.28
N GLY A 338 -11.26 -11.50 8.01
CA GLY A 338 -11.52 -10.40 7.07
C GLY A 338 -12.67 -9.48 7.52
N LEU A 339 -13.73 -10.03 8.12
CA LEU A 339 -14.81 -9.23 8.70
C LEU A 339 -14.37 -8.47 9.96
N MET A 340 -13.51 -9.07 10.79
CA MET A 340 -12.94 -8.37 11.95
C MET A 340 -12.03 -7.22 11.51
N GLU A 341 -11.20 -7.45 10.50
CA GLU A 341 -10.36 -6.40 9.89
C GLU A 341 -11.22 -5.29 9.30
N ALA A 342 -12.29 -5.63 8.58
CA ALA A 342 -13.23 -4.67 8.02
C ALA A 342 -13.83 -3.75 9.08
N LYS A 343 -14.29 -4.32 10.20
CA LYS A 343 -14.78 -3.54 11.35
C LYS A 343 -13.68 -2.67 11.97
N GLY A 344 -12.43 -3.15 11.97
CA GLY A 344 -11.28 -2.40 12.44
C GLY A 344 -11.05 -1.11 11.65
N TYR A 345 -11.11 -1.17 10.31
CA TYR A 345 -10.92 0.01 9.46
C TYR A 345 -11.96 1.11 9.70
N VAL A 346 -13.23 0.74 9.88
CA VAL A 346 -14.32 1.72 10.05
C VAL A 346 -14.55 2.13 11.50
N HIS A 347 -13.77 1.62 12.45
CA HIS A 347 -13.94 1.95 13.87
C HIS A 347 -13.72 3.44 14.16
N SER A 348 -12.88 4.11 13.37
CA SER A 348 -12.59 5.54 13.50
C SER A 348 -13.70 6.45 12.95
N ILE A 349 -14.68 5.92 12.22
CA ILE A 349 -15.77 6.71 11.63
C ILE A 349 -16.86 6.92 12.69
N THR A 350 -16.89 8.12 13.27
CA THR A 350 -17.79 8.52 14.35
C THR A 350 -19.16 9.01 13.87
N PRO A 351 -20.19 9.12 14.75
CA PRO A 351 -21.55 9.50 14.36
C PRO A 351 -21.73 10.88 13.72
N ASP A 352 -20.80 11.80 13.96
CA ASP A 352 -20.76 13.15 13.38
C ASP A 352 -20.29 13.15 11.92
N ARG A 353 -19.73 12.03 11.43
CA ARG A 353 -19.19 11.91 10.07
C ARG A 353 -20.32 11.71 9.05
N PRO A 354 -20.27 12.36 7.87
CA PRO A 354 -21.34 12.26 6.87
C PRO A 354 -21.67 10.84 6.40
N VAL A 355 -20.68 9.96 6.33
CA VAL A 355 -20.84 8.58 5.83
C VAL A 355 -21.27 7.58 6.91
N TYR A 356 -21.39 8.00 8.17
CA TYR A 356 -21.60 7.10 9.32
C TYR A 356 -22.81 6.19 9.14
N GLY A 357 -23.96 6.72 8.73
CA GLY A 357 -25.19 5.92 8.57
C GLY A 357 -25.05 4.79 7.55
N MET A 358 -24.34 5.05 6.45
CA MET A 358 -24.08 4.04 5.41
C MET A 358 -23.09 2.99 5.92
N VAL A 359 -22.02 3.43 6.59
CA VAL A 359 -21.03 2.54 7.22
C VAL A 359 -21.68 1.65 8.29
N GLN A 360 -22.59 2.18 9.11
CA GLN A 360 -23.29 1.40 10.12
C GLN A 360 -24.17 0.31 9.53
N THR A 361 -24.77 0.55 8.37
CA THR A 361 -25.53 -0.48 7.64
C THR A 361 -24.63 -1.67 7.27
N ASP A 362 -23.41 -1.40 6.83
CA ASP A 362 -22.43 -2.45 6.54
C ASP A 362 -21.95 -3.16 7.79
N VAL A 363 -21.65 -2.41 8.85
CA VAL A 363 -21.23 -2.97 10.14
C VAL A 363 -22.30 -3.89 10.72
N GLN A 364 -23.58 -3.53 10.61
CA GLN A 364 -24.69 -4.40 10.99
C GLN A 364 -24.69 -5.70 10.17
N GLY A 365 -24.60 -5.62 8.85
CA GLY A 365 -24.50 -6.80 7.99
C GLY A 365 -23.29 -7.68 8.29
N TRP A 366 -22.13 -7.08 8.59
CA TRP A 366 -20.92 -7.81 9.00
C TRP A 366 -21.06 -8.46 10.37
N ASN A 367 -21.74 -7.84 11.32
CA ASN A 367 -22.02 -8.46 12.63
C ASN A 367 -22.88 -9.71 12.48
N GLU A 368 -23.90 -9.66 11.63
CA GLU A 368 -24.75 -10.81 11.32
C GLU A 368 -23.94 -11.93 10.66
N GLN A 369 -23.14 -11.60 9.64
CA GLN A 369 -22.24 -12.56 8.99
C GLN A 369 -21.24 -13.18 9.98
N LEU A 370 -20.63 -12.37 10.85
CA LEU A 370 -19.68 -12.85 11.84
C LEU A 370 -20.35 -13.82 12.83
N SER A 371 -21.58 -13.52 13.27
CA SER A 371 -22.38 -14.43 14.10
C SER A 371 -22.65 -15.76 13.39
N ASP A 372 -23.09 -15.71 12.14
CA ASP A 372 -23.39 -16.91 11.36
C ASP A 372 -22.13 -17.76 11.11
N LEU A 373 -21.01 -17.12 10.73
CA LEU A 373 -19.73 -17.78 10.45
C LEU A 373 -19.11 -18.41 11.71
N THR A 374 -19.17 -17.72 12.86
CA THR A 374 -18.67 -18.26 14.13
C THR A 374 -19.49 -19.46 14.57
N GLN A 375 -20.82 -19.41 14.42
CA GLN A 375 -21.70 -20.55 14.66
C GLN A 375 -21.38 -21.74 13.75
N LEU A 376 -21.17 -21.49 12.44
CA LEU A 376 -20.76 -22.53 11.49
C LEU A 376 -19.38 -23.11 11.81
N GLN A 377 -18.43 -22.28 12.26
CA GLN A 377 -17.11 -22.75 12.65
C GLN A 377 -17.20 -23.72 13.84
N VAL A 378 -17.96 -23.37 14.88
CA VAL A 378 -18.17 -24.27 16.03
C VAL A 378 -18.89 -25.54 15.59
N ALA A 379 -19.94 -25.43 14.76
CA ALA A 379 -20.65 -26.58 14.21
C ALA A 379 -19.70 -27.51 13.43
N GLN A 380 -18.82 -26.96 12.61
CA GLN A 380 -17.83 -27.73 11.87
C GLN A 380 -16.87 -28.46 12.80
N THR A 381 -16.28 -27.78 13.79
CA THR A 381 -15.36 -28.44 14.74
C THR A 381 -16.02 -29.58 15.51
N MET A 382 -17.31 -29.46 15.84
CA MET A 382 -18.07 -30.53 16.47
C MET A 382 -18.35 -31.69 15.50
N ALA A 383 -18.72 -31.40 14.25
CA ALA A 383 -18.94 -32.43 13.23
C ALA A 383 -17.66 -33.21 12.90
N GLU A 384 -16.50 -32.55 12.93
CA GLU A 384 -15.18 -33.16 12.70
C GLU A 384 -14.83 -34.23 13.75
N LEU A 385 -15.47 -34.23 14.93
CA LEU A 385 -15.34 -35.33 15.90
C LEU A 385 -15.85 -36.68 15.36
N GLY A 386 -16.67 -36.66 14.30
CA GLY A 386 -17.18 -37.87 13.65
C GLY A 386 -18.23 -38.64 14.46
N HIS A 387 -18.69 -38.10 15.59
CA HIS A 387 -19.69 -38.75 16.44
C HIS A 387 -21.13 -38.38 16.01
N PRO A 388 -22.09 -39.33 15.96
CA PRO A 388 -23.46 -39.05 15.51
C PRO A 388 -24.16 -37.90 16.26
N LEU A 389 -23.99 -37.82 17.58
CA LEU A 389 -24.56 -36.73 18.38
C LEU A 389 -23.92 -35.37 18.06
N ALA A 390 -22.62 -35.34 17.74
CA ALA A 390 -21.93 -34.10 17.41
C ALA A 390 -22.31 -33.60 16.01
N ILE A 391 -22.45 -34.50 15.04
CA ILE A 391 -22.90 -34.20 13.67
C ILE A 391 -24.36 -33.73 13.67
N THR A 392 -25.25 -34.38 14.43
CA THR A 392 -26.66 -33.94 14.55
C THR A 392 -26.77 -32.55 15.17
N TRP A 393 -26.03 -32.29 16.24
CA TRP A 393 -25.94 -30.96 16.84
C TRP A 393 -25.44 -29.91 15.84
N ALA A 394 -24.39 -30.23 15.07
CA ALA A 394 -23.85 -29.34 14.04
C ALA A 394 -24.91 -28.99 12.98
N ILE A 395 -25.66 -29.98 12.49
CA ILE A 395 -26.77 -29.79 11.54
C ILE A 395 -27.85 -28.87 12.14
N GLU A 396 -28.24 -29.09 13.39
CA GLU A 396 -29.23 -28.25 14.06
C GLU A 396 -28.77 -26.81 14.17
N LYS A 397 -27.50 -26.58 14.52
CA LYS A 397 -26.93 -25.23 14.54
C LYS A 397 -26.91 -24.60 13.15
N ALA A 398 -26.49 -25.30 12.11
CA ALA A 398 -26.46 -24.72 10.76
C ALA A 398 -27.87 -24.38 10.23
N LYS A 399 -28.90 -25.16 10.60
CA LYS A 399 -30.30 -24.95 10.18
C LYS A 399 -30.93 -23.64 10.68
N VAL A 400 -30.42 -23.06 11.75
CA VAL A 400 -30.91 -21.78 12.30
C VAL A 400 -30.64 -20.61 11.33
N ILE A 401 -29.65 -20.74 10.44
CA ILE A 401 -29.28 -19.70 9.48
C ILE A 401 -30.35 -19.60 8.39
N SER A 402 -31.11 -18.50 8.40
CA SER A 402 -32.27 -18.29 7.52
C SER A 402 -31.88 -18.12 6.05
N THR A 403 -32.85 -18.30 5.15
CA THR A 403 -32.65 -18.21 3.68
C THR A 403 -32.18 -16.85 3.18
N ASN A 404 -32.48 -15.78 3.94
CA ASN A 404 -32.16 -14.41 3.59
C ASN A 404 -30.75 -14.00 4.06
N ARG A 405 -30.06 -14.88 4.82
CA ARG A 405 -28.69 -14.63 5.28
C ARG A 405 -27.68 -14.95 4.18
N PRO A 406 -26.59 -14.17 4.06
CA PRO A 406 -25.51 -14.43 3.10
C PRO A 406 -24.85 -15.80 3.30
N GLU A 407 -24.78 -16.31 4.54
CA GLU A 407 -24.15 -17.61 4.85
C GLU A 407 -25.06 -18.82 4.60
N HIS A 408 -26.28 -18.59 4.11
CA HIS A 408 -27.24 -19.67 3.92
C HIS A 408 -26.76 -20.74 2.92
N SER A 409 -26.16 -20.33 1.81
CA SER A 409 -25.65 -21.27 0.80
C SER A 409 -24.58 -22.19 1.38
N ARG A 410 -23.64 -21.63 2.15
CA ARG A 410 -22.57 -22.36 2.85
C ARG A 410 -23.14 -23.29 3.91
N SER A 411 -24.11 -22.82 4.70
CA SER A 411 -24.84 -23.63 5.66
C SER A 411 -25.50 -24.85 5.01
N ARG A 412 -26.20 -24.69 3.87
CA ARG A 412 -26.83 -25.81 3.15
C ARG A 412 -25.82 -26.84 2.67
N SER A 413 -24.69 -26.40 2.14
CA SER A 413 -23.61 -27.30 1.69
C SER A 413 -23.06 -28.13 2.85
N LEU A 414 -22.78 -27.49 4.00
CA LEU A 414 -22.31 -28.18 5.22
C LEU A 414 -23.36 -29.16 5.76
N ILE A 415 -24.63 -28.77 5.80
CA ILE A 415 -25.72 -29.67 6.22
C ILE A 415 -25.78 -30.89 5.31
N GLY A 416 -25.70 -30.72 3.99
CA GLY A 416 -25.70 -31.84 3.04
C GLY A 416 -24.53 -32.80 3.27
N GLN A 417 -23.33 -32.26 3.50
CA GLN A 417 -22.14 -33.05 3.82
C GLN A 417 -22.34 -33.86 5.13
N TRP A 418 -22.76 -33.20 6.20
CA TRP A 418 -22.96 -33.83 7.51
C TRP A 418 -24.09 -34.86 7.51
N GLN A 419 -25.16 -34.63 6.73
CA GLN A 419 -26.23 -35.61 6.54
C GLN A 419 -25.71 -36.87 5.84
N GLY A 420 -24.83 -36.73 4.84
CA GLY A 420 -24.16 -37.85 4.19
C GLY A 420 -23.29 -38.65 5.16
N GLU A 421 -22.51 -37.98 6.00
CA GLU A 421 -21.66 -38.64 7.00
C GLU A 421 -22.51 -39.37 8.05
N LEU A 422 -23.62 -38.77 8.50
CA LEU A 422 -24.52 -39.42 9.44
C LEU A 422 -25.19 -40.66 8.83
N GLN A 423 -25.56 -40.62 7.55
CA GLN A 423 -26.06 -41.80 6.81
C GLN A 423 -24.99 -42.89 6.77
N ARG A 424 -23.75 -42.53 6.43
CA ARG A 424 -22.62 -43.46 6.40
C ARG A 424 -22.39 -44.14 7.75
N LEU A 425 -22.36 -43.38 8.85
CA LEU A 425 -22.20 -43.91 10.20
C LEU A 425 -23.33 -44.86 10.62
N ARG A 426 -24.56 -44.60 10.16
CA ARG A 426 -25.71 -45.47 10.41
C ARG A 426 -25.64 -46.79 9.62
N ASP A 427 -25.12 -46.74 8.40
CA ASP A 427 -25.09 -47.88 7.49
C ASP A 427 -23.86 -48.79 7.73
N LEU A 428 -22.75 -48.24 8.24
CA LEU A 428 -21.50 -48.97 8.51
C LEU A 428 -21.70 -50.25 9.35
N PRO A 429 -22.41 -50.23 10.49
CA PRO A 429 -22.62 -51.43 11.30
C PRO A 429 -23.40 -52.53 10.57
N LEU A 430 -24.35 -52.17 9.70
CA LEU A 430 -25.10 -53.14 8.90
C LEU A 430 -24.17 -53.83 7.91
N LEU A 431 -23.30 -53.07 7.25
CA LEU A 431 -22.35 -53.62 6.30
C LEU A 431 -21.31 -54.51 6.99
N TRP A 432 -20.79 -54.09 8.15
CA TRP A 432 -19.86 -54.89 8.94
C TRP A 432 -20.50 -56.20 9.41
N ARG A 433 -21.72 -56.13 9.96
CA ARG A 433 -22.46 -57.32 10.40
C ARG A 433 -22.76 -58.27 9.24
N ALA A 434 -23.15 -57.75 8.07
CA ALA A 434 -23.35 -58.57 6.89
C ALA A 434 -22.06 -59.30 6.48
N ARG A 435 -20.91 -58.60 6.52
CA ARG A 435 -19.61 -59.21 6.22
C ARG A 435 -19.19 -60.26 7.23
N GLU A 436 -19.47 -60.04 8.51
CA GLU A 436 -19.21 -61.00 9.59
C GLU A 436 -20.01 -62.30 9.39
N LEU A 437 -21.31 -62.19 9.12
CA LEU A 437 -22.17 -63.34 8.84
C LEU A 437 -21.63 -64.18 7.66
N ALA A 438 -21.17 -63.50 6.60
CA ALA A 438 -20.65 -64.16 5.42
C ALA A 438 -19.32 -64.93 5.62
N GLN A 439 -18.60 -64.72 6.74
CA GLN A 439 -17.28 -65.36 6.96
C GLN A 439 -17.35 -66.89 7.05
N THR A 440 -18.45 -67.42 7.58
CA THR A 440 -18.67 -68.86 7.75
C THR A 440 -18.91 -69.59 6.42
N ASN A 441 -19.22 -68.84 5.34
CA ASN A 441 -19.38 -69.36 3.98
C ASN A 441 -20.37 -70.54 3.85
N THR A 442 -21.49 -70.47 4.56
CA THR A 442 -22.60 -71.42 4.42
C THR A 442 -23.78 -70.76 3.71
N ILE A 443 -24.67 -71.54 3.09
CA ILE A 443 -25.82 -71.00 2.34
C ILE A 443 -26.69 -70.11 3.24
N SER A 444 -27.04 -70.58 4.45
CA SER A 444 -27.87 -69.81 5.40
C SER A 444 -27.21 -68.48 5.76
N THR A 445 -25.93 -68.51 6.14
CA THR A 445 -25.24 -67.31 6.61
C THR A 445 -24.95 -66.30 5.50
N LEU A 446 -24.73 -66.77 4.26
CA LEU A 446 -24.65 -65.90 3.08
C LEU A 446 -26.01 -65.26 2.74
N GLN A 447 -27.11 -66.00 2.85
CA GLN A 447 -28.46 -65.44 2.65
C GLN A 447 -28.79 -64.38 3.71
N GLU A 448 -28.43 -64.62 4.98
CA GLU A 448 -28.56 -63.63 6.06
C GLU A 448 -27.67 -62.40 5.86
N ALA A 449 -26.44 -62.58 5.37
CA ALA A 449 -25.54 -61.50 5.00
C ALA A 449 -26.14 -60.63 3.89
N ILE A 450 -26.66 -61.24 2.83
CA ILE A 450 -27.35 -60.56 1.73
C ILE A 450 -28.54 -59.77 2.27
N ALA A 451 -29.42 -60.40 3.07
CA ALA A 451 -30.58 -59.74 3.66
C ALA A 451 -30.18 -58.55 4.55
N THR A 452 -29.10 -58.68 5.31
CA THR A 452 -28.58 -57.60 6.18
C THR A 452 -28.02 -56.44 5.36
N ALA A 453 -27.23 -56.70 4.31
CA ALA A 453 -26.71 -55.66 3.42
C ALA A 453 -27.81 -54.99 2.56
N GLN A 454 -28.91 -55.71 2.28
CA GLN A 454 -30.07 -55.14 1.59
C GLN A 454 -30.84 -54.13 2.44
N LYS A 455 -30.68 -54.14 3.78
CA LYS A 455 -31.27 -53.12 4.66
C LYS A 455 -30.69 -51.72 4.41
N ILE A 456 -29.52 -51.61 3.77
CA ILE A 456 -28.91 -50.33 3.39
C ILE A 456 -29.75 -49.73 2.23
N PRO A 457 -30.40 -48.57 2.43
CA PRO A 457 -31.31 -48.00 1.45
C PRO A 457 -30.66 -47.68 0.10
N ARG A 458 -31.49 -47.64 -0.96
CA ARG A 458 -31.05 -47.16 -2.28
C ARG A 458 -30.80 -45.64 -2.21
N GLY A 459 -29.67 -45.19 -2.74
CA GLY A 459 -29.27 -43.77 -2.76
C GLY A 459 -28.33 -43.34 -1.62
N HIS A 460 -28.11 -44.18 -0.60
CA HIS A 460 -27.09 -43.93 0.41
C HIS A 460 -25.68 -44.19 -0.13
N GLN A 461 -24.67 -43.52 0.46
CA GLN A 461 -23.27 -43.59 0.00
C GLN A 461 -22.71 -45.02 0.00
N LEU A 462 -23.01 -45.82 1.03
CA LEU A 462 -22.51 -47.20 1.15
C LEU A 462 -23.28 -48.22 0.29
N ARG A 463 -24.31 -47.79 -0.45
CA ARG A 463 -25.13 -48.71 -1.23
C ARG A 463 -24.35 -49.41 -2.33
N VAL A 464 -23.44 -48.70 -2.99
CA VAL A 464 -22.60 -49.27 -4.06
C VAL A 464 -21.71 -50.38 -3.49
N GLU A 465 -21.05 -50.12 -2.36
CA GLU A 465 -20.23 -51.13 -1.69
C GLU A 465 -21.08 -52.33 -1.25
N ALA A 466 -22.25 -52.09 -0.66
CA ALA A 466 -23.17 -53.14 -0.27
C ALA A 466 -23.63 -53.99 -1.48
N GLN A 467 -23.88 -53.38 -2.64
CA GLN A 467 -24.26 -54.11 -3.86
C GLN A 467 -23.15 -55.01 -4.38
N THR A 468 -21.90 -54.55 -4.33
CA THR A 468 -20.73 -55.36 -4.70
C THR A 468 -20.65 -56.61 -3.82
N TRP A 469 -20.80 -56.44 -2.50
CA TRP A 469 -20.81 -57.58 -1.57
C TRP A 469 -21.99 -58.52 -1.79
N ILE A 470 -23.20 -57.98 -2.00
CA ILE A 470 -24.40 -58.77 -2.30
C ILE A 470 -24.21 -59.61 -3.56
N ALA A 471 -23.66 -59.04 -4.63
CA ALA A 471 -23.39 -59.76 -5.87
C ALA A 471 -22.36 -60.89 -5.65
N HIS A 472 -21.30 -60.60 -4.88
CA HIS A 472 -20.30 -61.59 -4.51
C HIS A 472 -20.91 -62.75 -3.71
N TRP A 473 -21.70 -62.48 -2.68
CA TRP A 473 -22.34 -63.51 -1.87
C TRP A 473 -23.39 -64.30 -2.65
N HIS A 474 -24.17 -63.68 -3.53
CA HIS A 474 -25.09 -64.40 -4.41
C HIS A 474 -24.36 -65.40 -5.30
N ARG A 475 -23.24 -64.99 -5.89
CA ARG A 475 -22.41 -65.90 -6.71
C ARG A 475 -21.89 -67.06 -5.86
N GLN A 476 -21.44 -66.79 -4.64
CA GLN A 476 -20.93 -67.81 -3.73
C GLN A 476 -22.02 -68.79 -3.31
N THR A 477 -23.23 -68.32 -3.03
CA THR A 477 -24.40 -69.17 -2.72
C THR A 477 -24.70 -70.11 -3.89
N GLN A 478 -24.76 -69.60 -5.13
CA GLN A 478 -25.00 -70.43 -6.32
C GLN A 478 -23.91 -71.50 -6.52
N ILE A 479 -22.64 -71.17 -6.22
CA ILE A 479 -21.56 -72.15 -6.23
C ILE A 479 -21.82 -73.26 -5.21
N LEU A 480 -22.12 -72.89 -3.95
CA LEU A 480 -22.38 -73.87 -2.88
C LEU A 480 -23.61 -74.73 -3.16
N GLU A 481 -24.67 -74.18 -3.74
CA GLU A 481 -25.88 -74.92 -4.13
C GLU A 481 -25.63 -75.88 -5.30
N GLY A 482 -24.81 -75.46 -6.28
CA GLY A 482 -24.49 -76.28 -7.44
C GLY A 482 -23.45 -77.37 -7.18
N GLN A 483 -22.61 -77.20 -6.16
CA GLN A 483 -21.48 -78.10 -5.88
C GLN A 483 -21.90 -79.57 -5.66
N PRO A 484 -22.93 -79.91 -4.85
CA PRO A 484 -23.35 -81.29 -4.65
C PRO A 484 -23.82 -81.99 -5.94
N THR A 485 -24.43 -81.24 -6.86
CA THR A 485 -24.87 -81.77 -8.17
C THR A 485 -23.66 -82.09 -9.04
N LEU A 486 -22.63 -81.23 -9.02
CA LEU A 486 -21.38 -81.45 -9.73
C LEU A 486 -20.59 -82.63 -9.13
N ASP A 487 -20.60 -82.76 -7.80
CA ASP A 487 -19.97 -83.87 -7.09
C ASP A 487 -20.69 -85.19 -7.40
N LYS A 488 -22.03 -85.21 -7.42
CA LYS A 488 -22.82 -86.37 -7.86
C LYS A 488 -22.48 -86.77 -9.30
N ALA A 489 -22.33 -85.81 -10.21
CA ALA A 489 -21.91 -86.10 -11.57
C ALA A 489 -20.50 -86.68 -11.63
N SER A 490 -19.57 -86.12 -10.86
CA SER A 490 -18.19 -86.60 -10.77
C SER A 490 -18.15 -88.02 -10.20
N TYR A 491 -18.93 -88.31 -9.17
CA TYR A 491 -19.07 -89.66 -8.60
C TYR A 491 -19.60 -90.69 -9.61
N GLN A 492 -20.56 -90.31 -10.46
CA GLN A 492 -21.02 -91.19 -11.54
C GLN A 492 -19.93 -91.45 -12.58
N ALA A 493 -19.16 -90.43 -12.95
CA ALA A 493 -18.05 -90.56 -13.89
C ALA A 493 -16.94 -91.47 -13.35
N GLU A 494 -16.60 -91.34 -12.06
CA GLU A 494 -15.60 -92.19 -11.39
C GLU A 494 -15.98 -93.68 -11.41
N ARG A 495 -17.27 -94.00 -11.45
CA ARG A 495 -17.78 -95.36 -11.58
C ARG A 495 -17.86 -95.85 -13.03
N GLY A 496 -17.36 -95.08 -13.99
CA GLY A 496 -17.42 -95.38 -15.43
C GLY A 496 -18.76 -95.03 -16.10
N ASN A 497 -19.74 -94.48 -15.36
CA ASN A 497 -21.06 -94.11 -15.90
C ASN A 497 -21.02 -92.72 -16.55
N TYR A 498 -20.17 -92.55 -17.57
CA TYR A 498 -19.92 -91.24 -18.19
C TYR A 498 -21.16 -90.63 -18.87
N HIS A 499 -22.03 -91.43 -19.50
CA HIS A 499 -23.28 -90.92 -20.11
C HIS A 499 -24.20 -90.27 -19.06
N THR A 500 -24.36 -90.90 -17.90
CA THR A 500 -25.14 -90.37 -16.78
C THR A 500 -24.51 -89.10 -16.21
N ALA A 501 -23.17 -89.10 -16.05
CA ALA A 501 -22.44 -87.95 -15.57
C ALA A 501 -22.59 -86.73 -16.50
N ILE A 502 -22.45 -86.94 -17.83
CA ILE A 502 -22.69 -85.92 -18.87
C ILE A 502 -24.11 -85.36 -18.78
N GLY A 503 -25.12 -86.23 -18.65
CA GLY A 503 -26.51 -85.81 -18.51
C GLY A 503 -26.77 -84.92 -17.29
N ILE A 504 -26.12 -85.20 -16.15
CA ILE A 504 -26.23 -84.37 -14.94
C ILE A 504 -25.58 -83.00 -15.18
N VAL A 505 -24.36 -82.92 -15.72
CA VAL A 505 -23.69 -81.62 -15.91
C VAL A 505 -24.26 -80.78 -17.04
N GLN A 506 -24.94 -81.40 -18.01
CA GLN A 506 -25.63 -80.69 -19.09
C GLN A 506 -26.80 -79.83 -18.59
N SER A 507 -27.32 -80.10 -17.38
CA SER A 507 -28.37 -79.30 -16.76
C SER A 507 -27.90 -77.93 -16.25
N PHE A 508 -26.60 -77.68 -16.14
CA PHE A 508 -26.07 -76.37 -15.76
C PHE A 508 -26.26 -75.37 -16.91
N ILE A 509 -26.98 -74.27 -16.63
CA ILE A 509 -27.21 -73.18 -17.59
C ILE A 509 -26.01 -72.24 -17.70
N PRO A 510 -25.81 -71.54 -18.84
CA PRO A 510 -24.66 -70.65 -19.06
C PRO A 510 -24.47 -69.53 -18.03
N SER A 511 -25.56 -69.06 -17.39
CA SER A 511 -25.50 -68.02 -16.36
C SER A 511 -25.02 -68.52 -15.00
N HIS A 512 -24.92 -69.84 -14.79
CA HIS A 512 -24.52 -70.41 -13.51
C HIS A 512 -23.01 -70.29 -13.30
N PRO A 513 -22.51 -69.93 -12.10
CA PRO A 513 -21.07 -69.75 -11.86
C PRO A 513 -20.22 -70.99 -12.13
N LEU A 514 -20.78 -72.19 -11.92
CA LEU A 514 -20.12 -73.48 -12.17
C LEU A 514 -20.21 -73.96 -13.63
N TYR A 515 -20.89 -73.23 -14.52
CA TYR A 515 -21.12 -73.67 -15.90
C TYR A 515 -19.84 -74.03 -16.63
N ASN A 516 -18.82 -73.15 -16.59
CA ASN A 516 -17.55 -73.42 -17.27
C ASN A 516 -16.87 -74.68 -16.74
N MET A 517 -16.89 -74.90 -15.41
CA MET A 517 -16.32 -76.10 -14.80
C MET A 517 -17.10 -77.36 -15.19
N ALA A 518 -18.43 -77.27 -15.24
CA ALA A 518 -19.30 -78.33 -15.73
C ALA A 518 -19.03 -78.66 -17.21
N GLN A 519 -18.85 -77.65 -18.07
CA GLN A 519 -18.50 -77.84 -19.48
C GLN A 519 -17.13 -78.51 -19.65
N THR A 520 -16.11 -78.11 -18.87
CA THR A 520 -14.80 -78.76 -18.89
C THR A 520 -14.88 -80.24 -18.48
N LYS A 521 -15.64 -80.57 -17.43
CA LYS A 521 -15.87 -81.97 -17.04
C LYS A 521 -16.62 -82.74 -18.13
N MET A 522 -17.63 -82.11 -18.75
CA MET A 522 -18.39 -82.72 -19.83
C MET A 522 -17.51 -83.04 -21.04
N THR A 523 -16.62 -82.13 -21.46
CA THR A 523 -15.71 -82.39 -22.59
C THR A 523 -14.73 -83.51 -22.28
N GLN A 524 -14.17 -83.53 -21.06
CA GLN A 524 -13.30 -84.62 -20.60
C GLN A 524 -14.00 -85.97 -20.62
N TRP A 525 -15.24 -86.05 -20.12
CA TRP A 525 -16.01 -87.30 -20.12
C TRP A 525 -16.44 -87.74 -21.52
N ARG A 526 -16.76 -86.81 -22.43
CA ARG A 526 -17.03 -87.14 -23.84
C ARG A 526 -15.81 -87.79 -24.49
N VAL A 527 -14.61 -87.25 -24.25
CA VAL A 527 -13.37 -87.86 -24.74
C VAL A 527 -13.20 -89.26 -24.15
N ALA A 528 -13.43 -89.45 -22.84
CA ALA A 528 -13.36 -90.76 -22.20
C ALA A 528 -14.33 -91.78 -22.81
N VAL A 529 -15.59 -91.39 -23.08
CA VAL A 529 -16.58 -92.24 -23.78
C VAL A 529 -16.05 -92.66 -25.15
N THR A 530 -15.61 -91.70 -25.97
CA THR A 530 -15.10 -92.02 -27.32
C THR A 530 -13.88 -92.93 -27.30
N LEU A 531 -13.03 -92.82 -26.27
CA LEU A 531 -11.86 -93.68 -26.11
C LEU A 531 -12.28 -95.10 -25.73
N ILE A 532 -13.24 -95.26 -24.81
CA ILE A 532 -13.78 -96.57 -24.42
C ILE A 532 -14.48 -97.23 -25.61
N GLU A 533 -15.26 -96.49 -26.38
CA GLU A 533 -15.91 -96.99 -27.61
C GLU A 533 -14.85 -97.46 -28.62
N LYS A 534 -13.85 -96.63 -28.93
CA LYS A 534 -12.74 -97.03 -29.81
C LYS A 534 -11.98 -98.25 -29.32
N GLN A 535 -11.75 -98.36 -28.01
CA GLN A 535 -11.08 -99.53 -27.45
C GLN A 535 -11.94 -100.79 -27.62
N ARG A 536 -13.26 -100.67 -27.42
CA ARG A 536 -14.19 -101.77 -27.67
C ARG A 536 -14.25 -102.14 -29.16
N ASP A 537 -14.25 -101.17 -30.07
CA ASP A 537 -14.25 -101.43 -31.52
C ASP A 537 -12.99 -102.16 -31.95
N ARG A 538 -11.82 -101.84 -31.36
CA ARG A 538 -10.58 -102.59 -31.60
C ARG A 538 -10.68 -104.03 -31.13
N VAL A 539 -11.26 -104.28 -29.95
CA VAL A 539 -11.48 -105.65 -29.45
C VAL A 539 -12.43 -106.41 -30.38
N ASP A 540 -13.52 -105.76 -30.83
CA ASP A 540 -14.46 -106.36 -31.78
C ASP A 540 -13.75 -106.66 -33.13
N GLN A 541 -12.83 -105.80 -33.58
CA GLN A 541 -12.01 -106.03 -34.78
C GLN A 541 -11.03 -107.20 -34.59
N ASP A 542 -10.33 -107.26 -33.47
CA ASP A 542 -9.40 -108.34 -33.15
C ASP A 542 -10.14 -109.69 -33.04
N LEU A 543 -11.34 -109.70 -32.46
CA LEU A 543 -12.23 -110.87 -32.42
C LEU A 543 -12.61 -111.33 -33.84
N LEU A 544 -12.98 -110.40 -34.73
CA LEU A 544 -13.36 -110.72 -36.09
C LEU A 544 -12.16 -111.20 -36.93
N ASN A 545 -10.99 -110.56 -36.79
CA ASN A 545 -9.75 -110.97 -37.43
C ASN A 545 -9.35 -112.38 -36.98
N ARG A 546 -9.37 -112.64 -35.66
CA ARG A 546 -9.03 -113.96 -35.12
C ARG A 546 -10.03 -115.03 -35.54
N ALA A 547 -11.31 -114.69 -35.62
CA ALA A 547 -12.32 -115.56 -36.19
C ALA A 547 -12.00 -115.91 -37.65
N GLY A 548 -11.59 -114.92 -38.45
CA GLY A 548 -11.14 -115.12 -39.82
C GLY A 548 -9.94 -116.04 -39.95
N GLU A 549 -8.90 -115.85 -39.12
CA GLU A 549 -7.74 -116.74 -39.06
C GLU A 549 -8.14 -118.18 -38.73
N LEU A 550 -9.01 -118.38 -37.75
CA LEU A 550 -9.51 -119.71 -37.37
C LEU A 550 -10.34 -120.36 -38.48
N ALA A 551 -11.06 -119.58 -39.29
CA ALA A 551 -11.76 -120.09 -40.46
C ALA A 551 -10.78 -120.51 -41.58
N MET A 552 -9.68 -119.78 -41.76
CA MET A 552 -8.60 -120.15 -42.67
C MET A 552 -7.88 -121.44 -42.24
N GLU A 553 -7.80 -121.72 -40.94
CA GLU A 553 -7.34 -123.00 -40.37
C GLU A 553 -8.39 -124.12 -40.50
N GLU A 554 -9.49 -123.92 -41.24
CA GLU A 554 -10.64 -124.82 -41.40
C GLU A 554 -11.40 -125.13 -40.09
N ARG A 555 -11.13 -124.39 -39.01
CA ARG A 555 -11.77 -124.54 -37.69
C ARG A 555 -13.04 -123.68 -37.61
N PHE A 556 -13.96 -123.89 -38.55
CA PHE A 556 -15.14 -123.04 -38.76
C PHE A 556 -16.06 -122.92 -37.54
N THR A 557 -16.28 -123.99 -36.77
CA THR A 557 -17.15 -123.94 -35.57
C THR A 557 -16.60 -122.97 -34.51
N THR A 558 -15.28 -122.96 -34.30
CA THR A 558 -14.63 -122.02 -33.38
C THR A 558 -14.57 -120.61 -33.94
N ALA A 559 -14.36 -120.44 -35.25
CA ALA A 559 -14.41 -119.14 -35.92
C ALA A 559 -15.78 -118.47 -35.76
N ILE A 560 -16.86 -119.22 -36.04
CA ILE A 560 -18.24 -118.76 -35.84
C ILE A 560 -18.49 -118.36 -34.39
N HIS A 561 -18.04 -119.17 -33.42
CA HIS A 561 -18.17 -118.84 -32.00
C HIS A 561 -17.48 -117.50 -31.67
N HIS A 562 -16.25 -117.27 -32.15
CA HIS A 562 -15.53 -116.01 -31.91
C HIS A 562 -16.21 -114.79 -32.56
N ALA A 563 -16.65 -114.90 -33.82
CA ALA A 563 -17.37 -113.81 -34.48
C ALA A 563 -18.75 -113.56 -33.84
N SER A 564 -19.41 -114.59 -33.30
CA SER A 564 -20.72 -114.45 -32.64
C SER A 564 -20.67 -113.69 -31.31
N GLN A 565 -19.47 -113.51 -30.74
CA GLN A 565 -19.27 -112.69 -29.53
C GLN A 565 -19.48 -111.19 -29.81
N ILE A 566 -19.44 -110.77 -31.07
CA ILE A 566 -19.79 -109.42 -31.49
C ILE A 566 -21.32 -109.32 -31.45
N THR A 567 -21.85 -108.56 -30.50
CA THR A 567 -23.28 -108.47 -30.21
C THR A 567 -24.03 -107.47 -31.11
N PRO A 568 -25.38 -107.57 -31.22
CA PRO A 568 -26.18 -106.62 -31.98
C PRO A 568 -25.98 -105.17 -31.48
N GLY A 569 -25.82 -104.23 -32.40
CA GLY A 569 -25.57 -102.82 -32.10
C GLY A 569 -24.09 -102.43 -32.01
N ARG A 570 -23.17 -103.38 -32.24
CA ARG A 570 -21.73 -103.10 -32.43
C ARG A 570 -21.43 -102.72 -33.89
N PRO A 571 -20.43 -101.88 -34.19
CA PRO A 571 -20.15 -101.44 -35.56
C PRO A 571 -19.82 -102.58 -36.54
N LEU A 572 -19.10 -103.60 -36.07
CA LEU A 572 -18.69 -104.75 -36.88
C LEU A 572 -19.69 -105.91 -36.84
N TYR A 573 -20.87 -105.70 -36.26
CA TYR A 573 -21.87 -106.76 -36.10
C TYR A 573 -22.31 -107.33 -37.44
N ASP A 574 -22.68 -106.47 -38.40
CA ASP A 574 -23.21 -106.92 -39.69
C ASP A 574 -22.14 -107.68 -40.50
N GLU A 575 -20.89 -107.23 -40.43
CA GLU A 575 -19.74 -107.89 -41.06
C GLU A 575 -19.45 -109.25 -40.41
N ALA A 576 -19.48 -109.31 -39.07
CA ALA A 576 -19.37 -110.56 -38.33
C ALA A 576 -20.48 -111.54 -38.68
N GLN A 577 -21.73 -111.09 -38.80
CA GLN A 577 -22.86 -111.95 -39.21
C GLN A 577 -22.73 -112.43 -40.65
N ALA A 578 -22.20 -111.61 -41.57
CA ALA A 578 -21.93 -112.02 -42.93
C ALA A 578 -20.85 -113.11 -42.99
N ALA A 579 -19.73 -112.91 -42.26
CA ALA A 579 -18.66 -113.90 -42.16
C ALA A 579 -19.15 -115.21 -41.52
N ILE A 580 -19.96 -115.14 -40.46
CA ILE A 580 -20.60 -116.31 -39.84
C ILE A 580 -21.44 -117.08 -40.86
N ARG A 581 -22.30 -116.41 -41.64
CA ARG A 581 -23.14 -117.08 -42.66
C ARG A 581 -22.28 -117.84 -43.67
N GLN A 582 -21.22 -117.20 -44.16
CA GLN A 582 -20.29 -117.83 -45.10
C GLN A 582 -19.59 -119.05 -44.48
N TRP A 583 -19.03 -118.91 -43.27
CA TRP A 583 -18.33 -120.01 -42.61
C TRP A 583 -19.26 -121.15 -42.20
N VAL A 584 -20.54 -120.89 -41.94
CA VAL A 584 -21.54 -121.95 -41.73
C VAL A 584 -21.67 -122.77 -43.01
N GLU A 585 -21.81 -122.13 -44.18
CA GLU A 585 -21.89 -122.83 -45.47
C GLU A 585 -20.60 -123.61 -45.80
N GLU A 586 -19.42 -123.01 -45.57
CA GLU A 586 -18.12 -123.66 -45.80
C GLU A 586 -17.90 -124.85 -44.86
N ARG A 587 -18.32 -124.74 -43.60
CA ARG A 587 -18.29 -125.85 -42.64
C ARG A 587 -19.15 -127.02 -43.12
N GLU A 588 -20.39 -126.77 -43.56
CA GLU A 588 -21.26 -127.84 -44.07
C GLU A 588 -20.66 -128.54 -45.29
N LYS A 589 -20.02 -127.78 -46.20
CA LYS A 589 -19.27 -128.34 -47.33
C LYS A 589 -18.04 -129.15 -46.89
N PHE A 590 -17.30 -128.68 -45.89
CA PHE A 590 -16.16 -129.40 -45.32
C PHE A 590 -16.58 -130.75 -44.74
N TRP A 591 -17.68 -130.80 -43.98
CA TRP A 591 -18.25 -132.06 -43.48
C TRP A 591 -18.77 -132.94 -44.61
N GLN A 592 -19.39 -132.41 -45.66
CA GLN A 592 -19.83 -133.20 -46.83
C GLN A 592 -18.65 -133.85 -47.58
N ASN A 593 -17.53 -133.14 -47.77
CA ASN A 593 -16.34 -133.69 -48.44
C ASN A 593 -15.53 -134.66 -47.57
N HIS A 594 -15.51 -134.49 -46.24
CA HIS A 594 -14.80 -135.37 -45.31
C HIS A 594 -15.67 -136.52 -44.76
N SER A 595 -16.96 -136.59 -45.14
CA SER A 595 -17.89 -137.66 -44.78
C SER A 595 -18.24 -138.60 -45.94
N SER A 596 -17.58 -138.46 -47.11
CA SER A 596 -17.67 -139.43 -48.20
C SER A 596 -16.67 -140.59 -47.99
N PRO A 597 -17.12 -141.86 -47.93
CA PRO A 597 -16.27 -143.05 -47.77
C PRO A 597 -15.44 -143.37 -49.04
N PRO A 598 -14.39 -144.21 -48.94
CA PRO A 598 -13.63 -144.65 -50.11
C PRO A 598 -14.49 -145.57 -50.99
N GLU A 599 -14.58 -145.29 -52.29
CA GLU A 599 -15.03 -146.26 -53.29
C GLU A 599 -13.80 -147.02 -53.81
N GLU A 600 -13.74 -148.29 -53.38
CA GLU A 600 -13.08 -149.51 -53.90
C GLU A 600 -11.74 -149.45 -54.63
#